data_AF-A0A916W503-F1
#
_entry.id   AF-A0A916W503-F1
#
_cell.length_a   1.000
_cell.length_b   1.000
_cell.length_c   1.000
_cell.angle_alpha   90.00
_cell.angle_beta   90.00
_cell.angle_gamma   90.00
#
_symmetry.space_group_name_H-M   'P 1'
#
loop_
_entity.id
_entity.type
_entity.pdbx_description
1 polymer ?
#
loop_
_entity_poly.entity_id
_entity_poly.type
_entity_poly.pdbx_seq_one_letter_code
_entity_poly.pdbx_strand_id
1 'polypeptide(L)'
;MEQINREELLKAGYSEDVLPTQPADKTWNIANFFSVWMGSVHNIPNYLAIGGLFALGMSVGQVFSSIMIAAILISIVMVLNGHAGAKYGIPRKKRLT
;
A
#
# COMPACT_ATOMS: atom_id res chain seq x y z
N MET A 1 9.13 -16.09 -17.05
CA MET A 1 9.08 -15.84 -15.59
C MET A 1 9.83 -16.97 -14.94
N GLU A 2 11.00 -16.66 -14.41
CA GLU A 2 11.93 -17.59 -13.77
C GLU A 2 11.19 -18.36 -12.67
N GLN A 3 11.17 -19.69 -12.76
CA GLN A 3 10.69 -20.56 -11.70
C GLN A 3 11.72 -20.49 -10.57
N ILE A 4 11.65 -19.45 -9.74
CA ILE A 4 12.57 -19.26 -8.62
C ILE A 4 12.38 -20.43 -7.65
N ASN A 5 13.39 -21.29 -7.56
CA ASN A 5 13.36 -22.49 -6.74
C ASN A 5 13.52 -22.12 -5.25
N ARG A 6 12.47 -22.30 -4.46
CA ARG A 6 12.49 -22.02 -3.00
C ARG A 6 13.60 -22.77 -2.28
N GLU A 7 13.95 -23.97 -2.73
CA GLU A 7 15.01 -24.76 -2.11
C GLU A 7 16.39 -24.12 -2.30
N GLU A 8 16.65 -23.46 -3.44
CA GLU A 8 17.87 -22.69 -3.64
C GLU A 8 17.89 -21.43 -2.77
N LEU A 9 16.76 -20.74 -2.60
CA LEU A 9 16.68 -19.56 -1.73
C LEU A 9 16.91 -19.90 -0.26
N LEU A 10 16.37 -21.02 0.21
CA LEU A 10 16.61 -21.53 1.55
C LEU A 10 18.09 -21.92 1.74
N LYS A 11 18.69 -22.58 0.74
CA LYS A 11 20.14 -22.90 0.72
C LYS A 11 21.02 -21.65 0.66
N ALA A 12 20.56 -20.58 0.02
CA ALA A 12 21.23 -19.29 -0.04
C ALA A 12 21.07 -18.44 1.25
N GLY A 13 20.38 -18.96 2.27
CA GLY A 13 20.26 -18.33 3.59
C GLY A 13 19.09 -17.34 3.72
N TYR A 14 18.12 -17.36 2.80
CA TYR A 14 16.89 -16.57 2.95
C TYR A 14 15.95 -17.22 3.96
N SER A 15 15.34 -16.42 4.84
CA SER A 15 14.32 -16.90 5.78
C SER A 15 13.04 -17.32 5.05
N GLU A 16 12.30 -18.27 5.61
CA GLU A 16 11.06 -18.77 4.99
C GLU A 16 10.03 -17.65 4.75
N ASP A 17 9.98 -16.66 5.65
CA ASP A 17 9.07 -15.50 5.57
C ASP A 17 9.31 -14.56 4.38
N VAL A 18 10.51 -14.60 3.78
CA VAL A 18 10.85 -13.74 2.63
C VAL A 18 10.73 -14.49 1.30
N LEU A 19 10.33 -15.77 1.33
CA LEU A 19 10.13 -16.54 0.12
C LEU A 19 8.89 -16.05 -0.64
N PRO A 20 8.89 -16.12 -1.99
CA PRO A 20 7.76 -15.67 -2.80
C PRO A 20 6.46 -16.41 -2.44
N THR A 21 5.40 -15.69 -2.05
CA THR A 21 4.10 -16.26 -1.65
C THR A 21 3.53 -17.21 -2.71
N GLN A 22 3.13 -18.42 -2.33
CA GLN A 22 2.57 -19.40 -3.28
C GLN A 22 1.19 -18.93 -3.77
N PRO A 23 0.74 -19.35 -4.96
CA PRO A 23 -0.61 -19.08 -5.43
C PRO A 23 -1.69 -19.55 -4.45
N ALA A 24 -1.46 -20.68 -3.75
CA ALA A 24 -2.35 -21.21 -2.71
C ALA A 24 -2.42 -20.34 -1.45
N ASP A 25 -1.38 -19.57 -1.16
CA ASP A 25 -1.28 -18.70 0.02
C ASP A 25 -1.87 -17.30 -0.24
N LYS A 26 -2.30 -17.01 -1.47
CA LYS A 26 -2.92 -15.72 -1.86
C LYS A 26 -4.39 -15.66 -1.46
N THR A 27 -4.64 -15.61 -0.16
CA THR A 27 -5.99 -15.54 0.43
C THR A 27 -6.60 -14.13 0.44
N TRP A 28 -5.88 -13.13 -0.09
CA TRP A 28 -6.33 -11.75 -0.11
C TRP A 28 -7.49 -11.56 -1.08
N ASN A 29 -8.69 -11.44 -0.53
CA ASN A 29 -9.87 -10.99 -1.26
C ASN A 29 -9.98 -9.45 -1.18
N ILE A 30 -10.89 -8.91 -1.99
CA ILE A 30 -11.16 -7.47 -2.05
C ILE A 30 -11.63 -6.92 -0.69
N ALA A 31 -12.37 -7.71 0.09
CA ALA A 31 -12.84 -7.30 1.41
C ALA A 31 -11.69 -7.10 2.42
N ASN A 32 -10.69 -7.98 2.40
CA ASN A 32 -9.49 -7.87 3.24
C ASN A 32 -8.71 -6.59 2.91
N PHE A 33 -8.60 -6.28 1.61
CA PHE A 33 -7.99 -5.04 1.15
C PHE A 33 -8.76 -3.80 1.65
N PHE A 34 -10.09 -3.79 1.51
CA PHE A 34 -10.93 -2.71 2.02
C PHE A 34 -10.80 -2.52 3.53
N SER A 35 -10.79 -3.61 4.31
CA SER A 35 -10.67 -3.54 5.77
C SER A 35 -9.36 -2.89 6.21
N VAL A 36 -8.24 -3.29 5.60
CA VAL A 36 -6.91 -2.69 5.88
C VAL A 36 -6.89 -1.22 5.48
N TRP A 37 -7.48 -0.89 4.33
CA TRP A 37 -7.52 0.49 3.84
C TRP A 37 -8.38 1.40 4.72
N MET A 38 -9.56 0.94 5.14
CA MET A 38 -10.41 1.69 6.06
C MET A 38 -9.71 1.93 7.40
N GLY A 39 -8.96 0.95 7.90
CA GLY A 39 -8.14 1.09 9.10
C GLY A 39 -7.07 2.18 8.99
N SER A 40 -6.44 2.36 7.83
CA SER A 40 -5.43 3.42 7.64
C SER A 40 -6.03 4.80 7.46
N VAL A 41 -7.24 4.90 6.86
CA VAL A 41 -7.93 6.18 6.62
C VAL A 41 -8.52 6.77 7.91
N HIS A 42 -8.94 5.93 8.85
CA HIS A 42 -9.54 6.36 10.12
C HIS A 42 -8.43 6.65 11.14
N ASN A 43 -7.86 7.85 11.07
CA ASN A 43 -6.81 8.30 11.98
C ASN A 43 -7.03 9.74 12.45
N ILE A 44 -6.48 10.06 13.63
CA ILE A 44 -6.62 11.37 14.28
C ILE A 44 -6.17 12.53 13.37
N PRO A 45 -5.00 12.46 12.69
CA PRO A 45 -4.57 13.54 11.78
C PRO A 45 -5.57 13.85 10.67
N ASN A 46 -6.23 12.83 10.11
CA ASN A 46 -7.22 13.01 9.05
C ASN A 46 -8.45 13.78 9.56
N TYR A 47 -8.95 13.42 10.75
CA TYR A 47 -10.06 14.16 11.37
C TYR A 47 -9.68 15.60 11.70
N LEU A 48 -8.46 15.82 12.18
CA LEU A 48 -7.95 17.17 12.44
C LEU A 48 -7.83 17.99 11.15
N ALA A 49 -7.37 17.39 10.06
CA ALA A 49 -7.28 18.07 8.77
C ALA A 49 -8.67 18.50 8.26
N ILE A 50 -9.66 17.62 8.33
CA ILE A 50 -11.06 17.93 7.98
C ILE A 50 -11.59 19.06 8.88
N GLY A 51 -11.39 18.96 10.20
CA GLY A 51 -11.77 20.00 11.14
C GLY A 51 -11.07 21.34 10.86
N GLY A 52 -9.80 21.31 10.43
CA GLY A 52 -9.04 22.48 10.00
C GLY A 52 -9.64 23.15 8.77
N LEU A 53 -10.08 22.36 7.77
CA LEU A 53 -10.77 22.91 6.59
C LEU A 53 -12.07 23.62 6.97
N PHE A 54 -12.84 23.03 7.91
CA PHE A 54 -14.03 23.68 8.45
C PHE A 54 -13.70 24.94 9.25
N ALA A 55 -12.63 24.92 10.06
CA ALA A 55 -12.17 26.08 10.82
C ALA A 55 -11.71 27.24 9.91
N LEU A 56 -11.23 26.94 8.71
CA LEU A 56 -10.93 27.92 7.66
C LEU A 56 -12.20 28.50 7.00
N GLY A 57 -13.39 28.07 7.42
CA GLY A 57 -14.67 28.58 6.92
C GLY A 57 -15.18 27.87 5.67
N MET A 58 -14.60 26.72 5.27
CA MET A 58 -15.11 25.96 4.14
C MET A 58 -16.47 25.34 4.46
N SER A 59 -17.39 25.45 3.50
CA SER A 59 -18.67 24.75 3.57
C SER A 59 -18.49 23.24 3.44
N VAL A 60 -19.46 22.49 3.93
CA VAL A 60 -19.49 21.01 3.87
C VAL A 60 -19.25 20.50 2.45
N GLY A 61 -19.92 21.10 1.46
CA GLY A 61 -19.75 20.72 0.05
C GLY A 61 -18.31 20.91 -0.45
N GLN A 62 -17.66 22.02 -0.10
CA GLN A 62 -16.28 22.29 -0.50
C GLN A 62 -15.31 21.30 0.14
N VAL A 63 -15.48 20.97 1.42
CA VAL A 63 -14.65 19.98 2.12
C VAL A 63 -14.77 18.61 1.46
N PHE A 64 -15.99 18.16 1.13
CA PHE A 64 -16.18 16.90 0.41
C PHE A 64 -15.51 16.89 -0.97
N SER A 65 -15.63 17.98 -1.73
CA SER A 65 -14.95 18.10 -3.03
C SER A 65 -13.43 18.06 -2.90
N SER A 66 -12.85 18.75 -1.91
CA SER A 66 -11.40 18.72 -1.65
C SER A 66 -10.91 17.32 -1.30
N ILE A 67 -11.63 16.58 -0.45
CA ILE A 67 -11.28 15.19 -0.10
C ILE A 67 -11.34 14.29 -1.33
N MET A 68 -12.35 14.43 -2.18
CA MET A 68 -12.48 13.64 -3.40
C MET A 68 -11.31 13.88 -4.36
N ILE A 69 -10.93 15.14 -4.56
CA ILE A 69 -9.78 15.51 -5.41
C ILE A 69 -8.49 14.93 -4.81
N ALA A 70 -8.29 15.06 -3.50
CA ALA A 70 -7.12 14.51 -2.83
C ALA A 70 -7.04 12.98 -3.00
N ALA A 71 -8.15 12.25 -2.86
CA ALA A 71 -8.19 10.80 -3.05
C ALA A 71 -7.81 10.39 -4.48
N ILE A 72 -8.30 11.11 -5.50
CA ILE A 72 -7.95 10.85 -6.90
C ILE A 72 -6.45 11.09 -7.15
N LEU A 73 -5.91 12.19 -6.66
CA LEU A 73 -4.48 12.51 -6.81
C LEU A 73 -3.59 11.48 -6.13
N ILE A 74 -3.93 11.08 -4.90
CA ILE A 74 -3.20 10.02 -4.17
C ILE A 74 -3.25 8.71 -4.95
N SER A 75 -4.42 8.34 -5.48
CA SER A 75 -4.57 7.12 -6.29
C SER A 75 -3.65 7.12 -7.51
N ILE A 76 -3.61 8.23 -8.25
CA ILE A 76 -2.72 8.37 -9.43
C ILE A 76 -1.26 8.20 -9.01
N VAL A 77 -0.82 8.93 -7.97
CA VAL A 77 0.55 8.83 -7.46
C VAL A 77 0.86 7.40 -7.01
N MET A 78 -0.07 6.72 -6.34
CA MET A 78 0.12 5.36 -5.85
C MET A 78 0.20 4.34 -6.99
N VAL A 79 -0.59 4.50 -8.06
CA VAL A 79 -0.50 3.65 -9.26
C VAL A 79 0.82 3.86 -9.99
N LEU A 80 1.30 5.10 -10.10
CA LEU A 80 2.60 5.41 -10.70
C LEU A 80 3.76 4.81 -9.89
N ASN A 81 3.73 5.00 -8.57
CA ASN A 81 4.70 4.38 -7.66
C ASN A 81 4.62 2.85 -7.68
N GLY A 82 3.40 2.29 -7.75
CA GLY A 82 3.15 0.86 -7.83
C GLY A 82 3.64 0.24 -9.14
N HIS A 83 3.51 0.93 -10.27
CA HIS A 83 4.07 0.49 -11.54
C HIS A 83 5.60 0.44 -11.50
N ALA A 84 6.24 1.45 -10.89
CA ALA A 84 7.70 1.44 -10.67
C ALA A 84 8.11 0.33 -9.68
N GLY A 85 7.37 0.16 -8.57
CA GLY A 85 7.63 -0.86 -7.56
C GLY A 85 7.41 -2.30 -8.05
N ALA A 86 6.44 -2.52 -8.95
CA ALA A 86 6.17 -3.82 -9.56
C ALA A 86 7.18 -4.15 -10.68
N LYS A 87 7.64 -3.15 -11.44
CA LYS A 87 8.63 -3.34 -12.52
C LYS A 87 10.05 -3.54 -12.00
N TYR A 88 10.43 -2.89 -10.91
CA TYR A 88 11.75 -2.99 -10.29
C TYR A 88 11.70 -3.70 -8.94
N GLY A 89 10.87 -4.75 -8.78
CA GLY A 89 10.64 -5.47 -7.52
C GLY A 89 11.88 -6.13 -6.91
N ILE A 90 12.87 -5.32 -6.52
CA ILE A 90 14.11 -5.72 -5.88
C ILE A 90 13.78 -5.85 -4.40
N PRO A 91 13.83 -7.05 -3.83
CA PRO A 91 13.87 -7.21 -2.39
C PRO A 91 15.14 -6.50 -1.92
N ARG A 92 15.02 -5.36 -1.23
CA ARG A 92 16.16 -4.71 -0.57
C ARG A 92 16.53 -5.48 0.70
N LYS A 93 16.89 -6.74 0.56
CA LYS A 93 17.85 -7.37 1.48
C LYS A 93 19.14 -7.53 0.69
N LYS A 94 19.96 -6.48 0.70
CA LYS A 94 21.38 -6.69 0.48
C LYS A 94 21.84 -7.62 1.59
N ARG A 95 22.36 -8.79 1.21
CA ARG A 95 23.25 -9.63 2.01
C ARG A 95 24.25 -8.71 2.71
N LEU A 96 24.01 -8.40 3.98
CA LEU A 96 25.08 -7.94 4.86
C LEU A 96 25.69 -9.22 5.41
N THR A 97 26.94 -9.40 4.99
CA THR A 97 27.98 -10.30 5.49
C THR A 97 27.70 -11.01 6.81
#